data_AF-A0A350RKT4-F1
#
_entry.id   AF-A0A350RKT4-F1
#
_cell.length_a   1.000
_cell.length_b   1.000
_cell.length_c   1.000
_cell.angle_alpha   90.00
_cell.angle_beta   90.00
_cell.angle_gamma   90.00
#
_symmetry.space_group_name_H-M   'P 1'
#
loop_
_entity.id
_entity.type
_entity.pdbx_description
1 polymer ?
#
loop_
_entity_poly.entity_id
_entity_poly.type
_entity_poly.pdbx_seq_one_letter_code
_entity_poly.pdbx_strand_id
1 'polypeptide(L)'
;ACSDGGEVDPDTDRCPDNGASVDLTTCATTRELGAKELSATWTDPNFNPTQNAFYYVRVLENPKCRWSTWDAIRAGTPLNPDMHASIQDRAWTSPIWYNP
;
A
#
# COMPACT_ATOMS: atom_id res chain seq x y z
N ALA A 1 1.04 10.43 5.07
CA ALA A 1 1.83 10.82 3.88
C ALA A 1 1.30 10.05 2.68
N CYS A 2 1.18 10.71 1.54
CA CYS A 2 0.81 10.08 0.28
C CYS A 2 1.98 10.17 -0.69
N SER A 3 2.06 9.23 -1.63
CA SER A 3 3.02 9.31 -2.72
C SER A 3 2.60 10.36 -3.74
N ASP A 4 3.50 10.69 -4.67
CA ASP A 4 3.18 11.46 -5.88
C ASP A 4 2.59 12.86 -5.62
N GLY A 5 2.88 13.46 -4.46
CA GLY A 5 2.35 14.76 -4.06
C GLY A 5 0.87 14.76 -3.67
N GLY A 6 0.27 13.59 -3.46
CA GLY A 6 -1.09 13.47 -2.96
C GLY A 6 -1.25 14.08 -1.56
N GLU A 7 -2.43 14.60 -1.27
CA GLU A 7 -2.81 15.09 0.05
C GLU A 7 -3.78 14.11 0.71
N VAL A 8 -3.67 13.96 2.04
CA VAL A 8 -4.60 13.11 2.79
C VAL A 8 -5.95 13.80 2.83
N ASP A 9 -6.99 13.08 2.43
CA ASP A 9 -8.37 13.54 2.57
C ASP A 9 -8.74 13.61 4.07
N PRO A 10 -9.11 14.78 4.60
CA PRO A 10 -9.40 14.97 6.02
C PRO A 10 -10.68 14.27 6.49
N ASP A 11 -11.59 13.92 5.58
CA ASP A 11 -12.83 13.23 5.93
C ASP A 11 -12.64 11.70 5.99
N THR A 12 -11.71 11.16 5.20
CA THR A 12 -11.49 9.71 5.08
C THR A 12 -10.17 9.20 5.66
N ASP A 13 -9.23 10.10 5.98
CA ASP A 13 -7.85 9.80 6.36
C ASP A 13 -7.11 8.93 5.34
N ARG A 14 -7.47 9.04 4.05
CA ARG A 14 -6.89 8.26 2.96
C ARG A 14 -6.19 9.13 1.94
N CYS A 15 -5.20 8.53 1.30
CA CYS A 15 -4.59 9.10 0.11
C CYS A 15 -5.49 8.90 -1.12
N PRO A 16 -5.47 9.82 -2.08
CA PRO A 16 -6.11 9.62 -3.37
C PRO A 16 -5.46 8.46 -4.12
N ASP A 17 -6.16 7.97 -5.15
CA ASP A 17 -5.55 7.08 -6.14
C ASP A 17 -4.42 7.82 -6.86
N ASN A 18 -3.22 7.22 -6.87
CA ASN A 18 -2.05 7.79 -7.54
C ASN A 18 -1.95 7.41 -9.02
N GLY A 19 -2.88 6.59 -9.53
CA GLY A 19 -2.91 6.13 -10.92
C GLY A 19 -1.92 4.99 -11.23
N ALA A 20 -1.27 4.42 -10.22
CA ALA A 20 -0.37 3.30 -10.41
C ALA A 20 -1.15 2.03 -10.80
N SER A 21 -0.65 1.31 -11.80
CA SER A 21 -1.29 0.11 -12.32
C SER A 21 -0.25 -0.93 -12.76
N VAL A 22 -0.74 -2.09 -13.16
CA VAL A 22 0.07 -3.18 -13.74
C VAL A 22 -0.56 -3.65 -15.04
N ASP A 23 0.26 -3.79 -16.08
CA ASP A 23 -0.15 -4.39 -17.35
C ASP A 23 -0.27 -5.91 -17.17
N LEU A 24 -1.47 -6.46 -17.33
CA LEU A 24 -1.71 -7.90 -17.13
C LEU A 24 -1.17 -8.81 -18.24
N THR A 25 -0.68 -8.24 -19.35
CA THR A 25 -0.06 -8.98 -20.45
C THR A 25 1.45 -9.15 -20.26
N THR A 26 2.11 -8.17 -19.63
CA THR A 26 3.57 -8.14 -19.45
C THR A 26 4.00 -8.15 -17.98
N CYS A 27 3.08 -7.91 -17.05
CA CYS A 27 3.33 -7.64 -15.64
C CYS A 27 4.24 -6.43 -15.36
N ALA A 28 4.38 -5.51 -16.32
CA ALA A 28 5.05 -4.25 -16.11
C ALA A 28 4.20 -3.32 -15.23
N THR A 29 4.79 -2.78 -14.16
CA THR A 29 4.17 -1.76 -13.30
C THR A 29 4.38 -0.38 -13.90
N THR A 30 3.47 0.57 -13.60
CA THR A 30 3.68 1.98 -13.98
C THR A 30 5.00 2.48 -13.40
N ARG A 31 5.83 3.11 -14.25
CA ARG A 31 7.10 3.70 -13.84
C ARG A 31 6.88 5.08 -13.25
N GLU A 32 7.79 5.50 -12.39
CA GLU A 32 7.84 6.84 -11.80
C GLU A 32 6.57 7.27 -11.02
N LEU A 33 5.74 6.31 -10.61
CA LEU A 33 4.64 6.53 -9.66
C LEU A 33 4.93 5.77 -8.37
N GLY A 34 4.48 6.32 -7.25
CA GLY A 34 4.78 5.87 -5.91
C GLY A 34 5.90 6.70 -5.26
N ALA A 35 6.36 6.25 -4.10
CA ALA A 35 7.42 6.92 -3.37
C ALA A 35 8.47 5.90 -2.91
N LYS A 36 9.75 6.24 -3.09
CA LYS A 36 10.87 5.43 -2.57
C LYS A 36 10.96 5.51 -1.05
N GLU A 37 10.48 6.62 -0.48
CA GLU A 37 10.41 6.89 0.95
C GLU A 37 9.15 7.69 1.24
N LEU A 38 8.47 7.35 2.34
CA LEU A 38 7.38 8.12 2.89
C LEU A 38 7.73 8.50 4.32
N SER A 39 7.60 9.79 4.63
CA SER A 39 7.83 10.33 5.97
C SER A 39 6.74 11.35 6.31
N ALA A 40 6.30 11.34 7.56
CA ALA A 40 5.36 12.32 8.09
C ALA A 40 5.49 12.43 9.60
N THR A 41 5.12 13.59 10.13
CA THR A 41 4.87 13.81 11.55
C THR A 41 3.36 13.73 11.78
N TRP A 42 2.96 13.02 12.83
CA TRP A 42 1.56 12.89 13.22
C TRP A 42 1.45 12.95 14.75
N THR A 43 0.34 13.51 15.22
CA THR A 43 0.00 13.62 16.64
C THR A 43 -1.33 12.91 16.87
N ASP A 44 -1.40 12.07 17.90
CA ASP A 44 -2.64 11.44 18.33
C ASP A 44 -3.52 12.44 19.09
N PRO A 45 -4.63 12.93 18.50
CA PRO A 45 -5.48 13.94 19.16
C PRO A 45 -6.25 13.36 20.35
N ASN A 46 -6.33 12.03 20.48
CA ASN A 46 -7.06 11.34 21.52
C ASN A 46 -6.13 10.70 22.56
N PHE A 47 -4.84 11.06 22.55
CA PHE A 47 -3.85 10.49 23.46
C PHE A 47 -4.23 10.71 24.94
N ASN A 48 -4.18 9.63 25.71
CA ASN A 48 -4.37 9.67 27.15
C ASN A 48 -3.16 9.03 27.85
N PRO A 49 -2.37 9.80 28.64
CA PRO A 49 -1.15 9.31 29.28
C PRO A 49 -1.39 8.26 30.37
N THR A 50 -2.64 8.03 30.79
CA THR A 50 -2.98 7.00 31.78
C THR A 50 -3.33 5.65 31.14
N GLN A 51 -3.31 5.55 29.81
CA GLN A 51 -3.66 4.35 29.06
C GLN A 51 -2.43 3.75 28.38
N ASN A 52 -2.35 2.42 28.34
CA ASN A 52 -1.41 1.74 27.46
C ASN A 52 -1.77 2.04 26.00
N ALA A 53 -0.78 2.34 25.18
CA ALA A 53 -0.96 2.59 23.76
C ALA A 53 0.19 1.96 22.95
N PHE A 54 -0.04 1.77 21.65
CA PHE A 54 1.02 1.41 20.73
C PHE A 54 0.81 2.06 19.37
N TYR A 55 1.91 2.39 18.70
CA TYR A 55 1.91 3.09 17.43
C TYR A 55 2.73 2.31 16.42
N TYR A 56 2.22 2.18 15.21
CA TYR A 56 2.94 1.58 14.09
C TYR A 56 2.53 2.30 12.81
N VAL A 57 3.40 2.25 11.79
CA VAL A 57 3.11 2.76 10.46
C VAL A 57 2.72 1.58 9.57
N ARG A 58 1.76 1.80 8.68
CA ARG A 58 1.43 0.90 7.58
C ARG A 58 1.63 1.62 6.25
N VAL A 59 2.09 0.89 5.24
CA VAL A 59 2.24 1.39 3.86
C VAL A 59 1.60 0.40 2.89
N LEU A 60 1.02 0.92 1.82
CA LEU A 60 0.47 0.14 0.71
C LEU A 60 1.41 0.24 -0.48
N GLU A 61 1.74 -0.91 -1.07
CA GLU A 61 2.49 -0.98 -2.32
C GLU A 61 1.57 -0.64 -3.51
N ASN A 62 2.15 -0.10 -4.58
CA ASN A 62 1.47 0.01 -5.86
C ASN A 62 1.04 -1.40 -6.37
N PRO A 63 -0.04 -1.51 -7.15
CA PRO A 63 -0.50 -2.79 -7.68
C PRO A 63 0.58 -3.52 -8.47
N LYS A 64 0.70 -4.83 -8.25
CA LYS A 64 1.57 -5.73 -9.01
C LYS A 64 0.84 -6.99 -9.42
N CYS A 65 1.39 -7.71 -10.40
CA CYS A 65 0.86 -9.01 -10.77
C CYS A 65 0.96 -10.00 -9.62
N ARG A 66 -0.09 -10.82 -9.46
CA ARG A 66 -0.02 -12.00 -8.60
C ARG A 66 0.83 -13.08 -9.27
N TRP A 67 1.38 -14.01 -8.49
CA TRP A 67 2.20 -15.11 -9.03
C TRP A 67 1.46 -15.95 -10.08
N SER A 68 0.15 -16.13 -9.94
CA SER A 68 -0.70 -16.85 -10.90
C SER A 68 -0.76 -16.17 -12.27
N THR A 69 -0.68 -14.83 -12.31
CA THR A 69 -0.63 -14.05 -13.55
C THR A 69 0.73 -14.21 -14.23
N TRP A 70 1.82 -14.21 -13.46
CA TRP A 70 3.15 -14.54 -13.97
C TRP A 70 3.20 -15.95 -14.57
N ASP A 71 2.57 -16.93 -13.93
CA ASP A 71 2.50 -18.30 -14.44
C ASP A 71 1.72 -18.40 -15.74
N ALA A 72 0.56 -17.75 -15.83
CA ALA A 72 -0.25 -17.71 -17.04
C ALA A 72 0.51 -17.09 -18.23
N ILE A 73 1.23 -15.98 -18.00
CA ILE A 73 2.08 -15.35 -19.02
C ILE A 73 3.19 -16.32 -19.47
N ARG A 74 3.89 -16.96 -18.52
CA ARG A 74 4.97 -17.92 -18.84
C ARG A 74 4.46 -19.15 -19.59
N ALA A 75 3.26 -19.63 -19.27
CA ALA A 75 2.64 -20.77 -19.91
C ALA A 75 1.93 -20.43 -21.24
N GLY A 76 1.76 -19.14 -21.55
CA GLY A 76 0.99 -18.70 -22.72
C GLY A 76 -0.50 -19.03 -22.63
N THR A 77 -1.04 -19.14 -21.40
CA THR A 77 -2.45 -19.47 -21.16
C THR A 77 -3.25 -18.25 -20.72
N PRO A 78 -4.58 -18.25 -20.88
CA PRO A 78 -5.43 -17.22 -20.29
C PRO A 78 -5.28 -17.16 -18.76
N LEU A 79 -5.59 -15.99 -18.18
CA LEU A 79 -5.68 -15.83 -16.73
C LEU A 79 -6.81 -16.70 -16.16
N ASN A 80 -6.61 -17.23 -14.96
CA ASN A 80 -7.66 -17.96 -14.27
C ASN A 80 -8.78 -16.97 -13.85
N PRO A 81 -10.03 -17.14 -14.33
CA PRO A 81 -11.13 -16.22 -14.02
C PRO A 81 -11.54 -16.24 -12.54
N ASP A 82 -11.22 -17.32 -11.81
CA ASP A 82 -11.53 -17.48 -10.38
C ASP A 82 -10.47 -16.86 -9.46
N MET A 83 -9.41 -16.26 -10.02
CA MET A 83 -8.32 -15.62 -9.26
C MET A 83 -8.15 -14.15 -9.63
N HIS A 84 -7.85 -13.33 -8.63
CA HIS A 84 -7.41 -11.96 -8.88
C HIS A 84 -6.09 -11.94 -9.66
N ALA A 85 -6.04 -11.12 -10.71
CA ALA A 85 -4.87 -10.98 -11.58
C ALA A 85 -3.76 -10.11 -10.96
N SER A 86 -4.10 -9.22 -10.04
CA SER A 86 -3.17 -8.34 -9.33
C SER A 86 -3.34 -8.45 -7.82
N ILE A 87 -2.36 -7.93 -7.11
CA ILE A 87 -2.35 -7.82 -5.65
C ILE A 87 -1.68 -6.51 -5.25
N GLN A 88 -2.08 -5.98 -4.09
CA GLN A 88 -1.38 -4.91 -3.39
C GLN A 88 -1.00 -5.42 -2.01
N ASP A 89 0.29 -5.38 -1.70
CA ASP A 89 0.79 -5.79 -0.40
C ASP A 89 0.79 -4.61 0.57
N ARG A 90 0.70 -4.94 1.87
CA ARG A 90 0.77 -3.98 2.95
C ARG A 90 1.93 -4.34 3.87
N ALA A 91 2.85 -3.41 4.06
CA ALA A 91 3.89 -3.54 5.07
C ALA A 91 3.50 -2.76 6.34
N TRP A 92 3.98 -3.25 7.48
CA TRP A 92 3.70 -2.70 8.81
C TRP A 92 5.02 -2.63 9.57
N THR A 93 5.26 -1.55 10.30
CA THR A 93 6.45 -1.43 11.14
C THR A 93 6.28 -2.21 12.43
N SER A 94 7.39 -2.44 13.12
CA SER A 94 7.32 -2.85 14.53
C SER A 94 6.56 -1.79 15.34
N PRO A 95 5.72 -2.20 16.31
CA PRO A 95 5.01 -1.26 17.16
C PRO A 95 5.96 -0.61 18.16
N ILE A 96 5.72 0.67 18.43
CA ILE A 96 6.31 1.43 19.53
C ILE A 96 5.28 1.43 20.66
N TRP A 97 5.65 0.90 21.81
CA TRP A 97 4.76 0.78 22.96
C TRP A 97 4.89 1.97 23.91
N TYR A 98 3.76 2.43 24.43
CA TYR A 98 3.65 3.37 25.54
C TYR A 98 2.98 2.66 26.72
N ASN A 99 3.70 2.56 27.83
CA ASN A 99 3.20 2.01 29.10
C ASN A 99 3.32 3.13 30.15
N PRO A 100 2.20 3.63 30.70
CA PRO A 100 2.15 4.71 31.70
C PRO A 100 3.00 4.49 32.95
#